data_AF-A0A2M7X4I4-F1
#
_entry.id   AF-A0A2M7X4I4-F1
#
_cell.length_a   1.000
_cell.length_b   1.000
_cell.length_c   1.000
_cell.angle_alpha   90.00
_cell.angle_beta   90.00
_cell.angle_gamma   90.00
#
_symmetry.space_group_name_H-M   'P 1'
#
loop_
_entity.id
_entity.type
_entity.pdbx_description
1 polymer ?
#
loop_
_entity_poly.entity_id
_entity_poly.type
_entity_poly.pdbx_seq_one_letter_code
_entity_poly.pdbx_strand_id
1 'polypeptide(L)' 'PQTTISSIENGRVNLGVERAKALAIALRCHPAVLVFPGWQVTQASAA' A
#
# COMPACT_ATOMS: atom_id res chain seq x y z
N PRO A 1 -6.15 -14.55 -7.46
CA PRO A 1 -7.29 -15.07 -6.67
C PRO A 1 -7.73 -14.01 -5.66
N GLN A 2 -9.04 -13.73 -5.55
CA GLN A 2 -9.54 -12.67 -4.68
C GLN A 2 -9.38 -12.99 -3.18
N THR A 3 -9.19 -14.27 -2.84
CA THR A 3 -9.00 -14.76 -1.47
C THR A 3 -7.79 -14.15 -0.75
N THR A 4 -6.70 -13.89 -1.47
CA THR A 4 -5.50 -13.27 -0.90
C THR A 4 -5.75 -11.82 -0.49
N ILE A 5 -6.40 -11.03 -1.35
CA ILE A 5 -6.74 -9.63 -1.07
C ILE A 5 -7.73 -9.56 0.10
N SER A 6 -8.77 -10.39 0.08
CA SER A 6 -9.74 -10.46 1.18
C SER A 6 -9.10 -10.82 2.51
N SER A 7 -8.09 -11.69 2.52
CA SER A 7 -7.34 -12.03 3.73
C SER A 7 -6.51 -10.86 4.27
N ILE A 8 -5.97 -10.02 3.38
CA ILE A 8 -5.24 -8.80 3.75
C ILE A 8 -6.21 -7.75 4.34
N GLU A 9 -7.35 -7.53 3.67
CA GLU A 9 -8.36 -6.55 4.11
C GLU A 9 -8.93 -6.90 5.49
N ASN A 10 -9.11 -8.19 5.79
CA ASN A 10 -9.57 -8.67 7.09
C ASN A 10 -8.43 -8.84 8.13
N GLY A 11 -7.21 -8.39 7.81
CA GLY A 11 -6.06 -8.47 8.71
C GLY A 11 -5.56 -9.89 9.02
N ARG A 12 -6.01 -10.90 8.28
CA ARG A 12 -5.61 -12.31 8.47
C ARG A 12 -4.23 -12.60 7.90
N VAL A 13 -3.78 -11.80 6.94
CA VAL A 13 -2.46 -11.91 6.31
C VAL A 13 -1.84 -10.52 6.20
N ASN A 14 -0.57 -10.38 6.56
CA ASN A 14 0.13 -9.11 6.40
C ASN A 14 0.47 -8.85 4.93
N LEU A 15 0.35 -7.59 4.49
CA LEU A 15 0.59 -7.21 3.09
C LEU A 15 2.02 -7.55 2.64
N GLY A 16 3.02 -7.13 3.42
CA GLY A 16 4.45 -7.31 3.12
C GLY A 16 4.95 -6.38 1.99
N VAL A 17 6.26 -6.16 1.97
CA VAL A 17 6.90 -5.15 1.07
C VAL A 17 6.77 -5.51 -0.41
N GLU A 18 6.96 -6.78 -0.78
CA GLU A 18 6.94 -7.19 -2.19
C GLU A 18 5.55 -7.03 -2.83
N ARG A 19 4.48 -7.35 -2.08
CA ARG A 19 3.11 -7.15 -2.58
C ARG A 19 2.73 -5.68 -2.58
N ALA A 20 3.21 -4.91 -1.61
CA ALA A 20 3.02 -3.46 -1.59
C ALA A 20 3.63 -2.79 -2.83
N LYS A 21 4.79 -3.24 -3.34
CA LYS A 21 5.37 -2.72 -4.59
C LYS A 21 4.42 -2.91 -5.79
N ALA A 22 3.87 -4.10 -5.95
CA ALA A 22 2.96 -4.39 -7.06
C ALA A 22 1.66 -3.57 -6.97
N LEU A 23 1.06 -3.48 -5.78
CA LEU A 23 -0.15 -2.67 -5.55
C LEU A 23 0.12 -1.18 -5.69
N ALA A 24 1.27 -0.69 -5.25
CA ALA A 24 1.66 0.71 -5.37
C ALA A 24 1.76 1.16 -6.84
N ILE A 25 2.27 0.30 -7.72
CA ILE A 25 2.29 0.55 -9.18
C ILE A 25 0.86 0.64 -9.73
N ALA A 26 -0.01 -0.29 -9.35
CA ALA A 26 -1.41 -0.30 -9.79
C ALA A 26 -2.20 0.92 -9.29
N LEU A 27 -1.92 1.36 -8.07
CA LEU A 27 -2.60 2.49 -7.41
C LEU A 27 -1.90 3.84 -7.63
N ARG A 28 -0.77 3.87 -8.35
CA ARG A 28 0.07 5.07 -8.58
C ARG A 28 0.45 5.79 -7.28
N CYS A 29 0.79 5.04 -6.24
CA CYS A 29 1.25 5.58 -4.97
C CYS A 29 2.65 5.06 -4.61
N HIS A 30 3.25 5.63 -3.56
CA HIS A 30 4.53 5.13 -3.06
C HIS A 30 4.29 3.89 -2.16
N PRO A 31 5.06 2.79 -2.29
CA PRO A 31 4.86 1.57 -1.50
C PRO A 31 4.82 1.81 0.02
N ALA A 32 5.59 2.77 0.52
CA ALA A 32 5.62 3.11 1.96
C ALA A 32 4.23 3.49 2.53
N VAL A 33 3.35 4.09 1.72
CA VAL A 33 1.99 4.47 2.14
C VAL A 33 1.14 3.22 2.48
N LEU A 34 1.43 2.09 1.85
CA LEU A 34 0.70 0.83 2.06
C LEU A 34 1.23 0.01 3.24
N VAL A 35 2.50 0.17 3.62
CA VAL A 35 3.14 -0.63 4.69
C VAL A 35 3.24 0.14 6.00
N PHE A 36 3.24 1.48 5.96
CA PHE A 36 3.37 2.33 7.13
C PHE A 36 2.12 3.21 7.28
N PRO A 37 1.15 2.84 8.13
CA PRO A 37 0.00 3.69 8.41
C PRO A 37 0.48 5.01 9.02
N GLY A 38 0.13 6.13 8.37
CA GLY A 38 0.58 7.47 8.77
C GLY A 38 1.74 8.05 7.94
N TRP A 39 2.26 7.33 6.94
CA TRP A 39 3.22 7.91 5.99
C TRP A 39 2.54 8.96 5.11
N GLN A 40 2.70 10.23 5.46
CA GLN A 40 2.33 11.36 4.61
C GLN A 40 3.49 11.67 3.67
N VAL A 41 3.29 11.49 2.36
CA VAL A 41 4.17 12.11 1.37
C VAL A 41 3.84 13.60 1.40
N THR A 42 4.73 14.42 1.97
CA THR A 42 4.61 15.87 1.90
C THR A 42 4.54 16.24 0.42
N GLN A 43 3.34 16.54 -0.09
CA GLN A 43 3.23 17.16 -1.41
C GLN A 43 3.90 18.52 -1.26
N ALA A 44 5.00 18.74 -1.98
CA ALA A 44 5.46 20.10 -2.22
C ALA A 44 4.29 20.83 -2.88
N SER A 45 3.69 21.80 -2.17
CA SER A 45 2.78 22.74 -2.82
C SER A 45 3.57 23.38 -3.94
N ALA A 46 3.11 23.18 -5.18
CA ALA A 46 3.55 24.01 -6.29
C ALA A 46 3.05 25.43 -5.98
N ALA A 47 3.93 26.23 -5.38
CA ALA A 47 3.74 27.65 -5.15
C ALA A 47 4.03 28.44 -6.42
#